data_AF-A0A957NYV4-F1
#
_entry.id   AF-A0A957NYV4-F1
#
_cell.length_a   1.000
_cell.length_b   1.000
_cell.length_c   1.000
_cell.angle_alpha   90.00
_cell.angle_beta   90.00
_cell.angle_gamma   90.00
#
_symmetry.space_group_name_H-M   'P 1'
#
loop_
_entity.id
_entity.type
_entity.pdbx_description
1 polymer ?
#
loop_
_entity_poly.entity_id
_entity_poly.type
_entity_poly.pdbx_seq_one_letter_code
_entity_poly.pdbx_strand_id
1 'polypeptide(L)'
;RLVQGVCLSQTDFLAETEENLLAGLRNFEPTGIWLDYLTYAGWFETPTPDLQESCFCTACIAEFCHAIGIDASTPAEILAKYAAAWTRHKCERIARYAAQYAALIRQHHPRCIIGAYMCPWLPTEFEGALSRIFAQDYELLAPAIDVFTPLIYGKKS
;
A
#
# COMPACT_ATOMS: atom_id res chain seq x y z
N ARG A 1 10.46 -18.01 0.15
CA ARG A 1 9.18 -18.37 0.84
C ARG A 1 8.12 -17.45 0.22
N LEU A 2 6.89 -17.89 -0.04
CA LEU A 2 5.90 -16.96 -0.61
C LEU A 2 5.49 -15.97 0.49
N VAL A 3 5.75 -14.68 0.29
CA VAL A 3 5.23 -13.63 1.18
C VAL A 3 3.77 -13.39 0.78
N GLN A 4 2.84 -13.70 1.66
CA GLN A 4 1.41 -13.52 1.41
C GLN A 4 0.90 -12.29 2.14
N GLY A 5 0.37 -11.33 1.40
CA GLY A 5 -0.52 -10.29 1.89
C GLY A 5 -1.91 -10.47 1.29
N VAL A 6 -2.88 -9.71 1.76
CA VAL A 6 -4.23 -9.74 1.17
C VAL A 6 -4.22 -8.97 -0.14
N CYS A 7 -4.76 -9.60 -1.19
CA CYS A 7 -4.92 -8.93 -2.47
C CYS A 7 -6.01 -7.86 -2.36
N LEU A 8 -5.71 -6.63 -2.78
CA LEU A 8 -6.66 -5.52 -2.70
C LEU A 8 -7.88 -5.67 -3.63
N SER A 9 -7.91 -6.71 -4.47
CA SER A 9 -9.11 -7.08 -5.23
C SER A 9 -10.13 -7.86 -4.38
N GLN A 10 -9.78 -8.26 -3.15
CA GLN A 10 -10.69 -8.94 -2.22
C GLN A 10 -11.57 -7.90 -1.54
N THR A 11 -12.64 -7.49 -2.23
CA THR A 11 -13.51 -6.38 -1.78
C THR A 11 -14.17 -6.65 -0.43
N ASP A 12 -14.49 -7.90 -0.12
CA ASP A 12 -15.16 -8.25 1.13
C ASP A 12 -14.24 -8.01 2.34
N PHE A 13 -12.95 -8.37 2.22
CA PHE A 13 -11.94 -8.08 3.25
C PHE A 13 -11.77 -6.58 3.47
N LEU A 14 -11.79 -5.80 2.39
CA LEU A 14 -11.67 -4.34 2.47
C LEU A 14 -12.89 -3.69 3.10
N ALA A 15 -14.09 -4.18 2.78
CA ALA A 15 -15.33 -3.73 3.40
C ALA A 15 -15.36 -4.05 4.89
N GLU A 16 -14.95 -5.26 5.28
CA GLU A 16 -14.82 -5.65 6.69
C GLU A 16 -13.78 -4.78 7.43
N THR A 17 -12.63 -4.51 6.79
CA THR A 17 -11.59 -3.62 7.35
C THR A 17 -12.13 -2.22 7.60
N GLU A 18 -12.89 -1.67 6.67
CA GLU A 18 -13.53 -0.35 6.82
C GLU A 18 -14.62 -0.36 7.90
N GLU A 19 -15.44 -1.41 7.97
CA GLU A 19 -16.46 -1.54 9.01
C GLU A 19 -15.82 -1.60 10.41
N ASN A 20 -14.72 -2.33 10.55
CA ASN A 20 -13.93 -2.40 11.79
C ASN A 20 -13.35 -1.02 12.15
N LEU A 21 -12.80 -0.28 11.19
CA LEU A 21 -12.33 1.09 11.41
C LEU A 21 -13.48 1.98 11.90
N LEU A 22 -14.62 1.96 11.22
CA LEU A 22 -15.80 2.76 11.59
C LEU A 22 -16.34 2.40 12.98
N ALA A 23 -16.37 1.12 13.33
CA ALA A 23 -16.73 0.68 14.67
C ALA A 23 -15.76 1.24 15.73
N GLY A 24 -14.45 1.23 15.45
CA GLY A 24 -13.45 1.86 16.31
C GLY A 24 -13.67 3.37 16.46
N LEU A 25 -13.86 4.08 15.35
CA LEU A 25 -14.07 5.53 15.33
C LEU A 25 -15.32 5.97 16.09
N ARG A 26 -16.37 5.14 16.17
CA ARG A 26 -17.58 5.42 16.96
C ARG A 26 -17.40 5.24 18.46
N ASN A 27 -16.48 4.36 18.87
CA ASN A 27 -16.35 3.92 20.26
C ASN A 27 -15.16 4.55 20.99
N PHE A 28 -14.18 5.09 20.25
CA PHE A 28 -12.95 5.63 20.80
C PHE A 28 -12.63 7.00 20.19
N GLU A 29 -11.94 7.84 20.97
CA GLU A 29 -11.49 9.18 20.56
C GLU A 29 -9.95 9.28 20.64
N PRO A 30 -9.21 8.51 19.82
CA PRO A 30 -7.75 8.54 19.87
C PRO A 30 -7.21 9.89 19.39
N THR A 31 -6.09 10.32 19.96
CA THR A 31 -5.37 11.51 19.47
C THR A 31 -4.66 11.23 18.14
N GLY A 32 -4.36 9.97 17.84
CA GLY A 32 -3.81 9.56 16.55
C GLY A 32 -4.07 8.09 16.22
N ILE A 33 -4.11 7.80 14.93
CA ILE A 33 -4.32 6.46 14.36
C ILE A 33 -3.18 6.19 13.37
N TRP A 34 -2.53 5.04 13.51
CA TRP A 34 -1.49 4.59 12.58
C TRP A 34 -2.04 3.50 11.67
N LEU A 35 -1.96 3.74 10.36
CA LEU A 35 -2.27 2.77 9.33
C LEU A 35 -1.06 1.84 9.16
N ASP A 36 -1.18 0.64 9.72
CA ASP A 36 -0.18 -0.40 9.57
C ASP A 36 -0.40 -1.20 8.28
N TYR A 37 0.68 -1.66 7.67
CA TYR A 37 0.68 -2.41 6.40
C TYR A 37 -0.16 -1.77 5.28
N LEU A 38 -0.15 -0.45 5.17
CA LEU A 38 -0.64 0.31 4.01
C LEU A 38 0.35 0.15 2.83
N THR A 39 0.47 -1.08 2.34
CA THR A 39 1.50 -1.54 1.42
C THR A 39 1.05 -2.79 0.69
N TYR A 40 1.67 -3.07 -0.45
CA TYR A 40 1.65 -4.41 -1.03
C TYR A 40 2.55 -5.36 -0.23
N ALA A 41 2.33 -6.67 -0.44
CA ALA A 41 3.05 -7.72 0.29
C ALA A 41 4.56 -7.69 0.02
N GLY A 42 5.34 -7.76 1.09
CA GLY A 42 6.79 -7.88 1.06
C GLY A 42 7.34 -8.01 2.47
N TRP A 43 8.60 -8.43 2.60
CA TRP A 43 9.27 -8.56 3.89
C TRP A 43 10.65 -7.90 3.84
N PHE A 44 10.76 -6.69 4.39
CA PHE A 44 12.00 -5.90 4.39
C PHE A 44 12.86 -6.07 5.66
N GLU A 45 12.34 -6.73 6.70
CA GLU A 45 13.00 -6.82 8.03
C GLU A 45 14.13 -7.86 8.09
N THR A 46 14.74 -8.20 6.96
CA THR A 46 15.86 -9.15 6.84
C THR A 46 16.95 -8.58 5.94
N PRO A 47 18.24 -8.86 6.19
CA PRO A 47 19.36 -8.42 5.36
C PRO A 47 19.22 -8.71 3.86
N THR A 48 18.65 -9.86 3.52
CA THR A 48 18.50 -10.32 2.14
C THR A 48 17.02 -10.59 1.88
N PRO A 49 16.22 -9.54 1.63
CA PRO A 49 14.78 -9.66 1.48
C PRO A 49 14.42 -10.41 0.19
N ASP A 50 13.45 -11.32 0.29
CA ASP A 50 12.86 -12.03 -0.84
C ASP A 50 11.81 -11.12 -1.48
N LEU A 51 12.25 -10.27 -2.43
CA LEU A 51 11.45 -9.22 -3.05
C LEU A 51 10.71 -9.73 -4.28
N GLN A 52 9.44 -10.06 -4.11
CA GLN A 52 8.58 -10.64 -5.14
C GLN A 52 7.58 -9.61 -5.67
N GLU A 53 7.51 -9.48 -7.00
CA GLU A 53 6.38 -8.79 -7.63
C GLU A 53 5.10 -9.58 -7.36
N SER A 54 4.02 -8.89 -7.01
CA SER A 54 2.82 -9.53 -6.48
C SER A 54 1.51 -8.95 -7.06
N CYS A 55 0.40 -9.58 -6.67
CA CYS A 55 -0.97 -9.21 -7.03
C CYS A 55 -1.31 -9.25 -8.51
N PHE A 56 -0.81 -10.26 -9.24
CA PHE A 56 -1.20 -10.51 -10.63
C PHE A 56 -2.37 -11.49 -10.79
N CYS A 57 -3.34 -11.49 -9.85
CA CYS A 57 -4.57 -12.22 -10.06
C CYS A 57 -5.36 -11.60 -11.22
N THR A 58 -6.28 -12.36 -11.82
CA THR A 58 -7.08 -11.92 -12.97
C THR A 58 -7.76 -10.57 -12.72
N ALA A 59 -8.28 -10.34 -11.52
CA ALA A 59 -8.96 -9.10 -11.16
C ALA A 59 -8.00 -7.88 -11.16
N CYS A 60 -6.80 -8.03 -10.60
CA CYS A 60 -5.82 -6.94 -10.58
C CYS A 60 -5.26 -6.62 -11.97
N ILE A 61 -5.01 -7.64 -12.79
CA ILE A 61 -4.61 -7.44 -14.19
C ILE A 61 -5.72 -6.71 -14.95
N ALA A 62 -6.97 -7.14 -14.82
CA ALA A 62 -8.10 -6.50 -15.48
C ALA A 62 -8.28 -5.03 -15.05
N GLU A 63 -8.20 -4.74 -13.75
CA GLU A 63 -8.27 -3.38 -13.22
C GLU A 63 -7.15 -2.49 -13.78
N PHE A 64 -5.92 -2.99 -13.83
CA PHE A 64 -4.79 -2.27 -14.40
C PHE A 64 -4.95 -2.01 -15.90
N CYS A 65 -5.26 -3.05 -16.68
CA CYS A 65 -5.48 -2.94 -18.13
C CYS A 65 -6.57 -1.92 -18.44
N HIS A 66 -7.67 -1.95 -17.69
CA HIS A 66 -8.73 -0.95 -17.79
C HIS A 66 -8.24 0.46 -17.44
N ALA A 67 -7.50 0.62 -16.33
CA ALA A 67 -7.05 1.92 -15.84
C ALA A 67 -6.13 2.67 -16.81
N ILE A 68 -5.31 1.96 -17.59
CA ILE A 68 -4.34 2.59 -18.51
C ILE A 68 -4.64 2.33 -19.99
N GLY A 69 -5.74 1.66 -20.32
CA GLY A 69 -6.20 1.44 -21.69
C GLY A 69 -5.30 0.50 -22.51
N ILE A 70 -4.79 -0.57 -21.89
CA ILE A 70 -3.98 -1.60 -22.56
C ILE A 70 -4.66 -2.97 -22.49
N ASP A 71 -4.14 -3.91 -23.27
CA ASP A 71 -4.44 -5.34 -23.14
C ASP A 71 -3.15 -6.09 -22.82
N ALA A 72 -3.07 -6.65 -21.62
CA ALA A 72 -1.98 -7.51 -21.17
C ALA A 72 -2.59 -8.67 -20.38
N SER A 73 -2.11 -9.88 -20.65
CA SER A 73 -2.73 -11.11 -20.14
C SER A 73 -1.86 -11.85 -19.12
N THR A 74 -0.58 -11.48 -18.99
CA THR A 74 0.37 -12.19 -18.14
C THR A 74 1.23 -11.25 -17.30
N PRO A 75 1.68 -11.68 -16.10
CA PRO A 75 2.65 -10.93 -15.30
C PRO A 75 3.94 -10.62 -16.08
N ALA A 76 4.43 -11.59 -16.86
CA ALA A 76 5.67 -11.44 -17.63
C ALA A 76 5.56 -10.33 -18.69
N GLU A 77 4.41 -10.24 -19.37
CA GLU A 77 4.15 -9.15 -20.32
C GLU A 77 4.09 -7.78 -19.62
N ILE A 78 3.37 -7.70 -18.49
CA ILE A 78 3.26 -6.46 -17.71
C ILE A 78 4.63 -5.99 -17.25
N LEU A 79 5.45 -6.90 -16.70
CA LEU A 79 6.79 -6.57 -16.22
C LEU A 79 7.78 -6.26 -17.35
N ALA A 80 7.60 -6.82 -18.54
CA ALA A 80 8.48 -6.55 -19.68
C ALA A 80 8.17 -5.21 -20.37
N LYS A 81 6.89 -4.83 -20.48
CA LYS A 81 6.46 -3.68 -21.30
C LYS A 81 5.93 -2.49 -20.48
N TYR A 82 5.40 -2.76 -19.29
CA TYR A 82 4.60 -1.80 -18.53
C TYR A 82 4.98 -1.71 -17.04
N ALA A 83 6.19 -2.13 -16.66
CA ALA A 83 6.60 -2.22 -15.24
C ALA A 83 6.44 -0.91 -14.45
N ALA A 84 6.80 0.22 -15.07
CA ALA A 84 6.66 1.53 -14.45
C ALA A 84 5.18 1.90 -14.26
N ALA A 85 4.34 1.65 -15.26
CA ALA A 85 2.90 1.89 -15.17
C ALA A 85 2.23 0.97 -14.14
N TRP A 86 2.65 -0.29 -14.05
CA TRP A 86 2.19 -1.23 -13.03
C TRP A 86 2.56 -0.76 -11.62
N THR A 87 3.81 -0.33 -11.42
CA THR A 87 4.27 0.23 -10.15
C THR A 87 3.44 1.45 -9.75
N ARG A 88 3.24 2.39 -10.69
CA ARG A 88 2.43 3.58 -10.47
C ARG A 88 0.99 3.23 -10.10
N HIS A 89 0.37 2.29 -10.83
CA HIS A 89 -0.99 1.82 -10.56
C HIS A 89 -1.13 1.25 -9.14
N LYS A 90 -0.17 0.43 -8.70
CA LYS A 90 -0.16 -0.09 -7.31
C LYS A 90 -0.05 1.04 -6.28
N CYS A 91 0.84 2.01 -6.50
CA CYS A 91 1.01 3.15 -5.59
C CYS A 91 -0.25 4.02 -5.50
N GLU A 92 -0.87 4.33 -6.65
CA GLU A 92 -2.14 5.08 -6.70
C GLU A 92 -3.27 4.34 -6.01
N ARG A 93 -3.30 3.01 -6.10
CA ARG A 93 -4.27 2.19 -5.38
C ARG A 93 -4.10 2.28 -3.87
N ILE A 94 -2.87 2.14 -3.36
CA ILE A 94 -2.58 2.33 -1.93
C ILE A 94 -2.96 3.74 -1.48
N ALA A 95 -2.63 4.77 -2.27
CA ALA A 95 -2.99 6.14 -1.97
C ALA A 95 -4.50 6.39 -1.95
N ARG A 96 -5.29 5.73 -2.80
CA ARG A 96 -6.76 5.79 -2.74
C ARG A 96 -7.30 5.25 -1.41
N TYR A 97 -6.81 4.11 -0.95
CA TYR A 97 -7.21 3.58 0.37
C TYR A 97 -6.77 4.49 1.51
N ALA A 98 -5.56 5.04 1.43
CA ALA A 98 -5.07 6.03 2.39
C ALA A 98 -6.02 7.24 2.50
N ALA A 99 -6.39 7.81 1.35
CA ALA A 99 -7.30 8.95 1.27
C ALA A 99 -8.70 8.60 1.79
N GLN A 100 -9.23 7.43 1.45
CA GLN A 100 -10.51 6.94 1.93
C GLN A 100 -10.52 6.80 3.46
N TYR A 101 -9.56 6.09 4.04
CA TYR A 101 -9.48 5.92 5.49
C TYR A 101 -9.23 7.25 6.21
N ALA A 102 -8.38 8.11 5.66
CA ALA A 102 -8.15 9.44 6.21
C ALA A 102 -9.42 10.30 6.23
N ALA A 103 -10.23 10.25 5.16
CA ALA A 103 -11.51 10.95 5.11
C ALA A 103 -12.46 10.45 6.21
N LEU A 104 -12.59 9.13 6.39
CA LEU A 104 -13.42 8.55 7.44
C LEU A 104 -12.95 8.96 8.84
N ILE A 105 -11.64 8.88 9.10
CA ILE A 105 -11.03 9.29 10.36
C ILE A 105 -11.31 10.76 10.64
N ARG A 106 -11.05 11.65 9.67
CA ARG A 106 -11.25 13.10 9.85
C ARG A 106 -12.71 13.50 9.98
N GLN A 107 -13.63 12.76 9.38
CA GLN A 107 -15.07 12.98 9.55
C GLN A 107 -15.53 12.73 11.00
N HIS A 108 -14.95 11.73 11.66
CA HIS A 108 -15.32 11.35 13.02
C HIS A 108 -14.50 12.12 14.07
N HIS A 109 -13.19 12.23 13.84
CA HIS A 109 -12.22 12.86 14.71
C HIS A 109 -11.36 13.86 13.93
N PRO A 110 -11.85 15.09 13.70
CA PRO A 110 -11.18 16.08 12.83
C PRO A 110 -9.76 16.48 13.26
N ARG A 111 -9.43 16.27 14.54
CA ARG A 111 -8.11 16.58 15.12
C ARG A 111 -7.20 15.34 15.25
N CYS A 112 -7.66 14.17 14.85
CA CYS A 112 -6.88 12.94 14.93
C CYS A 112 -5.71 13.01 13.95
N ILE A 113 -4.51 12.72 14.46
CA ILE A 113 -3.29 12.59 13.66
C ILE A 113 -3.31 11.24 12.94
N ILE A 114 -3.06 11.24 11.64
CA ILE A 114 -3.00 10.01 10.84
C ILE A 114 -1.55 9.70 10.52
N GLY A 115 -1.05 8.58 11.05
CA GLY A 115 0.28 8.07 10.76
C GLY A 115 0.26 6.89 9.79
N ALA A 116 1.38 6.64 9.13
CA ALA A 116 1.60 5.39 8.38
C ALA A 116 3.00 4.84 8.66
N TYR A 117 3.09 3.53 8.80
CA TYR A 117 4.36 2.83 8.93
C TYR A 117 4.98 2.56 7.56
N MET A 118 6.26 2.90 7.42
CA MET A 118 6.95 2.90 6.14
C MET A 118 8.17 1.98 6.15
N CYS A 119 8.43 1.34 5.02
CA CYS A 119 9.71 0.71 4.76
C CYS A 119 10.82 1.76 4.89
N PRO A 120 11.91 1.51 5.66
CA PRO A 120 12.93 2.51 6.00
C PRO A 120 13.99 2.72 4.90
N TRP A 121 13.69 2.27 3.68
CA TRP A 121 14.59 2.31 2.55
C TRP A 121 14.49 3.64 1.79
N LEU A 122 15.61 4.08 1.23
CA LEU A 122 15.64 5.17 0.28
C LEU A 122 14.94 4.75 -1.03
N PRO A 123 14.43 5.72 -1.83
CA PRO A 123 13.73 5.41 -3.08
C PRO A 123 14.51 4.59 -4.10
N THR A 124 15.84 4.56 -4.03
CA THR A 124 16.71 3.80 -4.95
C THR A 124 17.24 2.49 -4.36
N GLU A 125 17.07 2.25 -3.06
CA GLU A 125 17.51 0.99 -2.43
C GLU A 125 16.71 -0.19 -3.01
N PHE A 126 17.38 -1.35 -3.16
CA PHE A 126 16.80 -2.58 -3.70
C PHE A 126 16.06 -2.39 -5.04
N GLU A 127 16.67 -1.66 -5.97
CA GLU A 127 16.10 -1.40 -7.29
C GLU A 127 14.70 -0.74 -7.20
N GLY A 128 14.57 0.23 -6.29
CA GLY A 128 13.33 0.98 -6.09
C GLY A 128 12.20 0.19 -5.43
N ALA A 129 12.53 -0.81 -4.62
CA ALA A 129 11.54 -1.70 -3.99
C ALA A 129 10.49 -0.97 -3.14
N LEU A 130 10.82 0.19 -2.57
CA LEU A 130 9.88 1.01 -1.79
C LEU A 130 8.55 1.25 -2.56
N SER A 131 8.64 1.71 -3.81
CA SER A 131 7.44 1.90 -4.64
C SER A 131 7.15 0.65 -5.47
N ARG A 132 8.17 -0.01 -6.01
CA ARG A 132 8.00 -1.16 -6.90
C ARG A 132 7.37 -2.37 -6.21
N ILE A 133 7.83 -2.72 -5.01
CA ILE A 133 7.35 -3.90 -4.26
C ILE A 133 6.27 -3.51 -3.27
N PHE A 134 6.55 -2.51 -2.42
CA PHE A 134 5.67 -2.12 -1.33
C PHE A 134 4.57 -1.13 -1.75
N ALA A 135 4.67 -0.54 -2.96
CA ALA A 135 3.73 0.48 -3.42
C ALA A 135 3.59 1.67 -2.46
N GLN A 136 4.67 1.97 -1.75
CA GLN A 136 4.79 3.13 -0.89
C GLN A 136 5.37 4.28 -1.71
N ASP A 137 4.52 5.28 -1.95
CA ASP A 137 4.86 6.52 -2.63
C ASP A 137 4.50 7.68 -1.69
N TYR A 138 5.54 8.33 -1.15
CA TYR A 138 5.37 9.38 -0.15
C TYR A 138 4.61 10.59 -0.71
N GLU A 139 4.80 10.93 -1.98
CA GLU A 139 4.12 12.08 -2.61
C GLU A 139 2.63 11.81 -2.76
N LEU A 140 2.26 10.60 -3.19
CA LEU A 140 0.87 10.19 -3.30
C LEU A 140 0.18 10.02 -1.95
N LEU A 141 0.93 9.64 -0.90
CA LEU A 141 0.40 9.43 0.45
C LEU A 141 0.31 10.73 1.27
N ALA A 142 1.15 11.73 0.99
CA ALA A 142 1.24 12.97 1.77
C ALA A 142 -0.09 13.72 1.98
N PRO A 143 -1.04 13.74 1.02
CA PRO A 143 -2.34 14.37 1.26
C PRO A 143 -3.19 13.69 2.35
N ALA A 144 -2.96 12.40 2.61
CA ALA A 144 -3.74 11.59 3.54
C ALA A 144 -3.03 11.33 4.88
N ILE A 145 -1.69 11.33 4.89
CA ILE A 145 -0.86 10.95 6.03
C ILE A 145 -0.16 12.17 6.63
N ASP A 146 -0.39 12.41 7.92
CA ASP A 146 0.25 13.50 8.67
C ASP A 146 1.68 13.14 9.12
N VAL A 147 1.91 11.86 9.47
CA VAL A 147 3.19 11.39 10.01
C VAL A 147 3.64 10.11 9.33
N PHE A 148 4.75 10.17 8.61
CA PHE A 148 5.44 8.98 8.13
C PHE A 148 6.37 8.42 9.21
N THR A 149 6.26 7.13 9.49
CA THR A 149 7.06 6.44 10.51
C THR A 149 7.92 5.34 9.87
N PRO A 150 9.13 5.66 9.40
CA PRO A 150 10.06 4.67 8.88
C PRO A 150 10.46 3.65 9.95
N LEU A 151 10.34 2.35 9.62
CA LEU A 151 10.57 1.25 10.55
C LEU A 151 12.07 0.93 10.67
N ILE A 152 12.80 1.76 11.40
CA ILE A 152 14.28 1.74 11.51
C ILE A 152 14.86 0.60 12.36
N TYR A 153 14.03 -0.26 12.95
CA TYR A 153 14.49 -1.37 13.79
C TYR A 153 14.95 -2.60 12.97
N GLY A 154 14.65 -2.65 11.68
CA GLY A 154 15.33 -3.57 10.76
C GLY A 154 16.78 -3.13 10.61
N LYS A 155 17.74 -3.96 11.06
CA LYS A 155 19.16 -3.69 10.83
C LYS A 155 19.36 -3.60 9.32
N LYS A 156 19.61 -2.38 8.79
CA LYS A 156 20.15 -2.18 7.45
C LYS A 156 21.43 -3.03 7.39
N SER A 157 21.40 -4.13 6.65
CA SER A 157 22.57 -4.97 6.45
C SER A 157 23.58 -4.31 5.55
#